data_AF-A0A976PIX0-F1
#
_entry.id   AF-A0A976PIX0-F1
#
_cell.length_a   1.000
_cell.length_b   1.000
_cell.length_c   1.000
_cell.angle_alpha   90.00
_cell.angle_beta   90.00
_cell.angle_gamma   90.00
#
_symmetry.space_group_name_H-M   'P 1'
#
loop_
_entity.id
_entity.type
_entity.pdbx_description
1 polymer ?
#
loop_
_entity_poly.entity_id
_entity_poly.type
_entity_poly.pdbx_seq_one_letter_code
_entity_poly.pdbx_strand_id
1 'polypeptide(L)' 'MSNLLLVVDNLTDIQGVGVDDRVITFEQYLEDHPKKDEKKLSLINLCDSEKYLSRGYYCSLLAEAR' A
#
# COMPACT_ATOMS: atom_id res chain seq x y z
N MET A 1 -2.44 14.69 -12.38
CA MET A 1 -2.08 14.55 -10.95
C MET A 1 -1.76 13.08 -10.71
N SER A 2 -0.64 12.76 -10.05
CA SER A 2 -0.25 11.38 -9.73
C SER A 2 -1.11 10.85 -8.59
N ASN A 3 -1.85 9.76 -8.82
CA ASN A 3 -2.60 9.06 -7.78
C ASN A 3 -1.61 8.23 -6.96
N LEU A 4 -1.18 8.73 -5.80
CA LEU A 4 -0.18 8.08 -4.93
C LEU A 4 -0.88 7.40 -3.75
N LEU A 5 -0.54 6.15 -3.48
CA LEU A 5 -1.01 5.36 -2.34
C LEU A 5 0.18 4.81 -1.55
N LEU A 6 0.12 4.97 -0.24
CA LEU A 6 1.09 4.47 0.73
C LEU A 6 0.46 3.27 1.44
N VAL A 7 1.16 2.13 1.44
CA VAL A 7 0.70 0.93 2.14
C VAL A 7 1.61 0.70 3.34
N VAL A 8 1.04 0.61 4.54
CA VAL A 8 1.75 0.45 5.82
C VAL A 8 1.23 -0.74 6.61
N ASP A 9 2.02 -1.23 7.57
CA ASP A 9 1.51 -2.24 8.52
C ASP A 9 0.59 -1.62 9.58
N ASN A 10 0.92 -0.42 10.06
CA ASN A 10 0.14 0.27 11.08
C ASN A 10 -0.02 1.75 10.75
N LEU A 11 -1.26 2.23 10.75
CA LEU A 11 -1.57 3.65 10.51
C LEU A 11 -0.94 4.57 11.55
N THR A 12 -0.69 4.08 12.77
CA THR A 12 -0.04 4.89 13.83
C THR A 12 1.35 5.39 13.45
N ASP A 13 2.05 4.68 12.57
CA ASP A 13 3.43 4.98 12.22
C ASP A 13 3.55 6.25 11.35
N ILE A 14 2.44 6.66 10.71
CA ILE A 14 2.37 7.81 9.80
C ILE A 14 1.49 8.94 10.37
N GLN A 15 0.93 8.78 11.57
CA GLN A 15 0.08 9.82 12.18
C GLN A 15 0.85 11.13 12.31
N GLY A 16 0.24 12.22 11.83
CA GLY A 16 0.80 13.57 11.92
C GLY A 16 1.81 13.92 10.82
N VAL A 17 2.03 13.05 9.84
CA VAL A 17 2.88 13.33 8.67
C VAL A 17 2.14 14.14 7.59
N GLY A 18 0.81 14.27 7.69
CA GLY A 18 0.00 15.10 6.78
C GLY A 18 -0.27 14.45 5.42
N VAL A 19 -0.30 13.11 5.39
CA VAL A 19 -0.57 12.28 4.21
C VAL A 19 -1.68 11.26 4.45
N ASP A 20 -2.46 11.44 5.52
CA ASP A 20 -3.45 10.50 6.03
C ASP A 20 -4.53 10.13 5.00
N ASP A 21 -4.79 11.00 4.01
CA ASP A 21 -5.72 10.77 2.90
C ASP A 21 -5.23 9.72 1.88
N ARG A 22 -3.96 9.31 1.96
CA ARG A 22 -3.28 8.45 0.97
C ARG A 22 -2.63 7.24 1.61
N VAL A 23 -2.86 6.99 2.90
CA VAL A 23 -2.27 5.88 3.63
C VAL A 23 -3.36 4.85 3.93
N ILE A 24 -3.07 3.60 3.61
CA ILE A 24 -3.93 2.46 3.94
C ILE A 24 -3.08 1.32 4.53
N THR A 25 -3.73 0.40 5.23
CA THR A 25 -3.05 -0.83 5.67
C THR A 25 -2.94 -1.83 4.52
N PHE A 26 -2.07 -2.82 4.68
CA PHE A 26 -1.98 -3.93 3.73
C PHE A 26 -3.30 -4.71 3.58
N GLU A 27 -4.04 -4.93 4.67
CA GLU A 27 -5.35 -5.59 4.64
C GLU A 27 -6.35 -4.79 3.79
N GLN A 28 -6.41 -3.48 3.98
CA GLN A 28 -7.24 -2.60 3.16
C GLN A 28 -6.83 -2.65 1.70
N TYR A 29 -5.52 -2.69 1.40
CA TYR A 29 -5.04 -2.82 0.02
C TYR A 29 -5.55 -4.10 -0.65
N LEU A 30 -5.52 -5.23 0.06
CA LEU A 30 -6.01 -6.53 -0.43
C LEU A 30 -7.53 -6.55 -0.67
N GLU A 31 -8.31 -5.92 0.22
CA GLU A 31 -9.76 -5.86 0.09
C GLU A 31 -10.18 -4.98 -1.09
N ASP A 32 -9.45 -3.87 -1.27
CA ASP A 32 -9.79 -2.87 -2.26
C ASP A 32 -9.28 -3.20 -3.67
N HIS A 33 -8.18 -3.94 -3.82
CA HIS A 33 -7.49 -4.11 -5.11
C HIS A 33 -7.45 -5.58 -5.56
N PRO A 34 -7.47 -5.83 -6.88
CA PRO A 34 -7.48 -4.86 -7.98
C PRO A 34 -8.88 -4.26 -8.24
N LYS A 35 -8.94 -2.94 -8.49
CA LYS A 35 -10.19 -2.25 -8.89
C LYS A 35 -10.36 -2.27 -10.40
N LYS A 36 -11.56 -2.59 -10.86
CA LYS A 36 -11.91 -2.49 -12.28
C LYS A 36 -11.83 -1.02 -12.74
N ASP A 37 -11.19 -0.78 -13.89
CA ASP A 37 -10.97 0.56 -14.46
C ASP A 37 -10.12 1.50 -13.56
N GLU A 38 -9.24 0.93 -12.73
CA GLU A 38 -8.33 1.71 -11.89
C GLU A 38 -7.39 2.58 -12.73
N LYS A 39 -7.45 3.90 -12.50
CA LYS A 39 -6.47 4.84 -13.07
C LYS A 39 -5.08 4.52 -12.55
N LYS A 40 -4.06 4.74 -13.38
CA LYS A 40 -2.64 4.52 -13.03
C LYS A 40 -2.31 5.04 -11.63
N LEU A 41 -2.16 4.09 -10.71
CA LEU A 41 -1.81 4.31 -9.30
C LEU A 41 -0.29 4.17 -9.12
N SER A 42 0.32 5.10 -8.41
CA SER A 42 1.69 4.94 -7.90
C SER A 42 1.58 4.40 -6.49
N LEU A 43 2.17 3.24 -6.22
CA LEU A 43 2.14 2.61 -4.92
C LEU A 43 3.54 2.68 -4.29
N ILE A 44 3.60 3.07 -3.02
CA ILE A 44 4.81 2.96 -2.19
C ILE A 44 4.50 1.98 -1.06
N ASN A 45 5.20 0.87 -1.06
CA ASN A 45 5.16 -0.12 0.00
C ASN A 45 6.09 0.30 1.14
N LEU A 46 5.52 0.57 2.31
CA LEU A 46 6.23 0.91 3.55
C LEU A 46 6.04 -0.17 4.63
N CYS A 47 5.47 -1.33 4.27
CA CYS A 47 5.37 -2.47 5.19
C CYS A 47 6.75 -3.09 5.46
N ASP A 48 6.87 -3.74 6.62
CA ASP A 48 8.00 -4.58 6.97
C ASP A 48 8.15 -5.71 5.94
N SER A 49 9.37 -5.78 5.41
CA SER A 49 9.80 -6.73 4.38
C SER A 49 11.04 -7.52 4.78
N GLU A 50 11.43 -7.49 6.07
CA GLU A 50 12.65 -8.15 6.56
C GLU A 50 12.63 -9.68 6.42
N LYS A 51 11.43 -10.27 6.34
CA LYS A 51 11.24 -11.73 6.26
C LYS A 51 10.61 -12.16 4.94
N TYR A 52 11.02 -13.32 4.46
CA TYR A 52 10.34 -14.03 3.37
C TYR A 52 8.88 -14.33 3.77
N LEU A 53 7.94 -14.16 2.83
CA LEU A 53 6.49 -14.28 3.05
C LEU A 53 5.90 -13.30 4.08
N SER A 54 6.59 -12.19 4.36
CA SER A 54 6.02 -11.06 5.10
C SER A 54 4.94 -10.33 4.30
N ARG A 55 4.20 -9.44 4.97
CA ARG A 55 3.20 -8.58 4.34
C ARG A 55 3.83 -7.66 3.29
N GLY A 56 4.96 -7.03 3.61
CA GLY A 56 5.69 -6.21 2.65
C GLY A 56 6.16 -7.00 1.44
N TYR A 57 6.61 -8.25 1.61
CA TYR A 57 6.94 -9.13 0.50
C TYR A 57 5.75 -9.35 -0.45
N TYR A 58 4.59 -9.72 0.10
CA TYR A 58 3.37 -9.92 -0.69
C TYR A 58 2.85 -8.63 -1.32
N CYS A 59 2.89 -7.50 -0.61
CA CYS A 59 2.47 -6.20 -1.13
C CYS A 59 3.24 -5.83 -2.39
N SER A 60 4.56 -6.01 -2.40
CA SER A 60 5.39 -5.75 -3.59
C SER A 60 5.03 -6.65 -4.77
N LEU A 61 4.79 -7.95 -4.53
CA LEU A 61 4.41 -8.88 -5.60
C LEU A 61 3.06 -8.52 -6.23
N LEU A 62 2.07 -8.17 -5.40
CA LEU A 62 0.74 -7.79 -5.87
C LEU A 62 0.75 -6.44 -6.59
N ALA A 63 1.56 -5.49 -6.12
CA ALA A 63 1.70 -4.19 -6.77
C ALA A 63 2.32 -4.29 -8.16
N GLU A 64 3.28 -5.22 -8.36
CA GLU A 64 3.93 -5.47 -9.65
C GLU A 64 3.04 -6.27 -10.62
N ALA A 65 2.17 -7.14 -10.09
CA ALA A 65 1.28 -7.98 -10.90
C ALA A 65 0.06 -7.23 -11.47
N ARG A 66 -0.21 -6.00 -11.04
CA ARG A 66 -1.35 -5.18 -11.47
C ARG A 66 -1.07 -4.44 -12.79
#